data_AF-A0AAN8P9I2-F1
#
_entry.id   AF-A0AAN8P9I2-F1
#
_cell.length_a   1.000
_cell.length_b   1.000
_cell.length_c   1.000
_cell.angle_alpha   90.00
_cell.angle_beta   90.00
_cell.angle_gamma   90.00
#
_symmetry.space_group_name_H-M   'P 1'
#
loop_
_entity.id
_entity.type
_entity.pdbx_description
1 polymer ?
#
loop_
_entity_poly.entity_id
_entity_poly.type
_entity_poly.pdbx_seq_one_letter_code
_entity_poly.pdbx_strand_id
1 'polypeptide(L)'
;MDAVFLRKHIGECLSTCLAEVAEKRPQDPIEYIGQWLHNYIKNQKYLKEKSLEDKKLNDERAEFELEEKRKAAMASEAEQFSKIEAEAKQVEESNKTTDDNSTSKLPTLEEGDEPKSSPSAGQYRRMKFIPFCVFCFVVPFLPL
;
A
#
# COMPACT_ATOMS: atom_id res chain seq x y z
N MET A 1 36.01 -26.25 -5.86
CA MET A 1 34.78 -25.52 -6.22
C MET A 1 33.55 -26.17 -5.56
N ASP A 2 33.52 -27.50 -5.47
CA ASP A 2 32.32 -28.25 -5.05
C ASP A 2 32.05 -28.24 -3.54
N ALA A 3 33.09 -28.21 -2.70
CA ALA A 3 32.91 -28.17 -1.24
C ALA A 3 32.16 -26.90 -0.76
N VAL A 4 32.36 -25.76 -1.42
CA VAL A 4 31.66 -24.51 -1.07
C VAL A 4 30.17 -24.61 -1.45
N PHE A 5 29.87 -25.22 -2.60
CA PHE A 5 28.50 -25.46 -3.06
C PHE A 5 27.75 -26.39 -2.11
N LEU A 6 28.36 -27.51 -1.72
CA LEU A 6 27.76 -28.48 -0.80
C LEU A 6 27.45 -27.87 0.57
N ARG A 7 28.37 -27.08 1.12
CA ARG A 7 28.13 -26.38 2.38
C ARG A 7 26.96 -25.40 2.29
N LYS A 8 26.84 -24.67 1.18
CA LYS A 8 25.79 -23.66 1.01
C LYS A 8 24.39 -24.27 0.89
N HIS A 9 24.25 -25.38 0.18
CA HIS A 9 22.93 -25.94 -0.13
C HIS A 9 22.49 -27.04 0.83
N ILE A 10 23.44 -27.84 1.33
CA ILE A 10 23.11 -29.04 2.12
C ILE A 10 23.74 -29.00 3.51
N GLY A 11 24.61 -28.03 3.81
CA GLY A 11 25.29 -27.92 5.10
C GLY A 11 24.35 -27.77 6.28
N GLU A 12 23.42 -26.81 6.22
CA GLU A 12 22.42 -26.57 7.29
C GLU A 12 21.41 -27.73 7.42
N CYS A 13 21.05 -28.34 6.30
CA CYS A 13 20.14 -29.48 6.26
C CYS A 13 20.77 -30.74 6.88
N LEU A 14 22.03 -31.05 6.53
CA LEU A 14 22.73 -32.18 7.13
C LEU A 14 23.08 -31.94 8.59
N SER A 15 23.47 -30.73 8.99
CA SER A 15 23.85 -30.47 10.39
C SER A 15 22.67 -30.69 11.34
N THR A 16 21.47 -30.23 10.95
CA THR A 16 20.24 -30.44 11.72
C THR A 16 19.83 -31.91 11.73
N CYS A 17 19.90 -32.60 10.59
CA CYS A 17 19.64 -34.04 10.51
C CYS A 17 20.57 -34.83 11.43
N LEU A 18 21.88 -34.55 11.38
CA LEU A 18 22.89 -35.25 12.16
C LEU A 18 22.76 -34.96 13.66
N ALA A 19 22.35 -33.74 14.04
CA ALA A 19 22.02 -33.43 15.43
C ALA A 19 20.86 -34.30 15.93
N GLU A 20 19.80 -34.43 15.14
CA GLU A 20 18.63 -35.25 15.50
C GLU A 20 18.95 -36.76 15.55
N VAL A 21 19.81 -37.24 14.64
CA VAL A 21 20.31 -38.62 14.66
C VAL A 21 21.16 -38.88 15.90
N ALA A 22 22.00 -37.92 16.31
CA ALA A 22 22.84 -38.05 17.49
C ALA A 22 22.02 -38.16 18.80
N GLU A 23 20.87 -37.49 18.86
CA GLU A 23 19.92 -37.56 19.98
C GLU A 23 19.11 -38.86 19.97
N LYS A 24 18.51 -39.23 18.83
CA LYS A 24 17.59 -40.37 18.75
C LYS A 24 18.28 -41.73 18.68
N ARG A 25 19.52 -41.77 18.19
CA ARG A 25 20.31 -43.00 17.95
C ARG A 25 19.47 -44.16 17.38
N PRO A 26 18.86 -43.95 16.21
CA PRO A 26 18.07 -45.00 15.56
C PRO A 26 18.93 -46.23 15.26
N GLN A 27 18.31 -47.41 15.21
CA GLN A 27 18.98 -48.68 14.88
C GLN A 27 19.65 -48.61 13.49
N ASP A 28 18.97 -48.02 12.51
CA ASP A 28 19.47 -47.84 11.14
C ASP A 28 19.60 -46.35 10.77
N PRO A 29 20.77 -45.72 10.98
CA PRO A 29 20.95 -44.28 10.77
C PRO A 29 20.88 -43.86 9.30
N ILE A 30 21.26 -44.73 8.37
CA ILE A 30 21.27 -44.40 6.92
C ILE A 30 19.84 -44.23 6.41
N GLU A 31 18.95 -45.18 6.73
CA GLU A 31 17.54 -45.13 6.33
C GLU A 31 16.83 -43.93 6.98
N TYR A 32 17.12 -43.67 8.26
CA TYR A 32 16.57 -42.51 8.96
C TYR A 32 16.91 -41.19 8.26
N ILE A 33 18.19 -41.00 7.90
CA ILE A 33 18.64 -39.79 7.20
C ILE A 33 17.93 -39.64 5.85
N GLY A 34 17.76 -40.74 5.09
CA GLY A 34 17.04 -40.72 3.81
C GLY A 34 15.59 -40.24 3.96
N GLN A 35 14.86 -40.80 4.92
CA GLN A 35 13.47 -40.41 5.20
C GLN A 35 13.38 -38.97 5.73
N TRP A 36 14.30 -38.57 6.59
CA TRP A 36 14.37 -37.23 7.16
C TRP A 36 14.58 -36.17 6.07
N LEU A 37 15.55 -36.39 5.17
CA LEU A 37 15.83 -35.46 4.07
C LEU A 37 14.63 -35.31 3.12
N HIS A 38 13.94 -36.41 2.83
CA HIS A 38 12.74 -36.38 2.00
C HIS A 38 11.61 -35.56 2.65
N ASN A 39 11.40 -35.75 3.96
CA ASN A 39 10.41 -34.98 4.72
C ASN A 39 10.81 -33.50 4.83
N TYR A 40 12.09 -33.20 5.02
CA TYR A 40 12.59 -31.83 5.06
C TYR A 40 12.29 -31.07 3.76
N ILE A 41 12.54 -31.68 2.59
CA ILE A 41 12.24 -31.05 1.29
C ILE A 41 10.74 -30.81 1.14
N LYS A 42 9.90 -31.77 1.53
CA LYS A 42 8.44 -31.62 1.51
C LYS A 42 7.97 -30.47 2.40
N ASN A 43 8.47 -30.42 3.64
CA ASN A 43 8.14 -29.37 4.59
C ASN A 43 8.59 -28.00 4.08
N GLN A 44 9.78 -27.91 3.49
CA GLN A 44 10.28 -26.66 2.91
C GLN A 44 9.41 -26.17 1.75
N LYS A 45 8.93 -27.07 0.89
CA LYS A 45 7.99 -26.70 -0.18
C LYS A 45 6.66 -26.20 0.39
N TYR A 46 6.11 -26.92 1.35
CA TYR A 46 4.87 -26.56 2.03
C TYR A 46 4.97 -25.20 2.74
N LEU A 47 6.05 -24.94 3.48
CA LEU A 47 6.27 -23.67 4.15
C LEU A 47 6.38 -22.50 3.17
N LYS A 48 7.01 -22.71 2.02
CA LYS A 48 7.08 -21.68 0.96
C LYS A 48 5.70 -21.37 0.42
N GLU A 49 4.93 -22.39 0.05
CA GLU A 49 3.57 -22.22 -0.47
C GLU A 49 2.68 -21.51 0.54
N LYS A 50 2.65 -21.99 1.78
CA LYS A 50 1.91 -21.36 2.87
C LYS A 50 2.32 -19.90 3.10
N SER A 51 3.62 -19.60 3.07
CA SER A 51 4.09 -18.21 3.24
C SER A 51 3.66 -17.28 2.09
N LEU A 52 3.44 -17.81 0.89
CA LEU A 52 2.92 -17.06 -0.24
C LEU A 52 1.41 -16.85 -0.11
N GLU A 53 0.67 -17.87 0.31
CA GLU A 53 -0.76 -17.79 0.60
C GLU A 53 -1.04 -16.78 1.71
N ASP A 54 -0.31 -16.86 2.82
CA ASP A 54 -0.44 -15.96 3.96
C ASP A 54 -0.20 -14.49 3.55
N LYS A 55 0.78 -14.26 2.66
CA LYS A 55 1.03 -12.92 2.11
C LYS A 55 -0.15 -12.41 1.29
N LYS A 56 -0.68 -13.23 0.37
CA LYS A 56 -1.83 -12.86 -0.46
C LYS A 56 -3.05 -12.53 0.39
N LEU A 57 -3.36 -13.36 1.39
CA LEU A 57 -4.49 -13.12 2.28
C LEU A 57 -4.32 -11.84 3.11
N ASN A 58 -3.09 -11.52 3.50
CA ASN A 58 -2.81 -10.29 4.23
C ASN A 58 -2.95 -9.05 3.34
N ASP A 59 -2.51 -9.13 2.09
CA ASP A 59 -2.65 -8.06 1.11
C ASP A 59 -4.15 -7.81 0.82
N GLU A 60 -4.93 -8.87 0.56
CA GLU A 60 -6.39 -8.78 0.36
C GLU A 60 -7.11 -8.18 1.58
N ARG A 61 -6.70 -8.55 2.79
CA ARG A 61 -7.25 -7.98 4.03
C ARG A 61 -6.95 -6.49 4.14
N ALA A 62 -5.73 -6.08 3.82
CA ALA A 62 -5.32 -4.68 3.87
C ALA A 62 -6.09 -3.83 2.84
N GLU A 63 -6.31 -4.36 1.63
CA GLU A 63 -7.12 -3.72 0.59
C GLU A 63 -8.58 -3.58 1.02
N PHE A 64 -9.15 -4.63 1.60
CA PHE A 64 -10.53 -4.60 2.12
C PHE A 64 -10.69 -3.55 3.22
N GLU A 65 -9.76 -3.48 4.18
CA GLU A 65 -9.79 -2.47 5.24
C GLU A 65 -9.66 -1.03 4.72
N LEU A 66 -8.88 -0.83 3.66
CA LEU A 66 -8.76 0.47 3.01
C LEU A 66 -10.06 0.87 2.29
N GLU A 67 -10.67 -0.08 1.58
CA GLU A 67 -11.93 0.15 0.86
C GLU A 67 -13.09 0.42 1.83
N GLU A 68 -13.16 -0.29 2.95
CA GLU A 68 -14.16 -0.02 4.00
C GLU A 68 -13.99 1.38 4.62
N LYS A 69 -12.74 1.81 4.87
CA LYS A 69 -12.46 3.19 5.32
C LYS A 69 -12.91 4.22 4.28
N ARG A 70 -12.66 3.96 3.00
CA ARG A 70 -13.07 4.84 1.91
C ARG A 70 -14.60 4.94 1.80
N LYS A 71 -15.30 3.81 1.89
CA LYS A 71 -16.78 3.80 1.90
C LYS A 71 -17.35 4.51 3.11
N ALA A 72 -16.79 4.30 4.30
CA ALA A 72 -17.23 4.98 5.51
C ALA A 72 -17.05 6.51 5.41
N ALA A 73 -15.94 6.98 4.85
CA ALA A 73 -15.72 8.41 4.60
C ALA A 73 -16.76 8.99 3.62
N MET A 74 -17.00 8.30 2.49
CA MET A 74 -18.01 8.72 1.51
C MET A 74 -19.43 8.75 2.09
N ALA A 75 -19.80 7.75 2.90
CA ALA A 75 -21.10 7.70 3.57
C ALA A 75 -21.27 8.88 4.54
N SER A 76 -20.23 9.16 5.36
CA SER A 76 -20.26 10.30 6.29
C SER A 76 -20.37 11.64 5.56
N GLU A 77 -19.67 11.82 4.43
CA GLU A 77 -19.76 13.04 3.62
C GLU A 77 -21.18 13.20 3.04
N ALA A 78 -21.73 12.13 2.45
CA ALA A 78 -23.08 12.14 1.89
C ALA A 78 -24.16 12.50 2.92
N GLU A 79 -24.04 11.97 4.15
CA GLU A 79 -24.93 12.34 5.25
C GLU A 79 -24.81 13.82 5.64
N GLN A 80 -23.60 14.39 5.64
CA GLN A 80 -23.40 15.82 5.92
C GLN A 80 -24.02 16.69 4.82
N PHE A 81 -23.80 16.36 3.55
CA PHE A 81 -24.41 17.07 2.42
C PHE A 81 -25.94 17.04 2.48
N SER A 82 -26.54 15.87 2.77
CA SER A 82 -28.00 15.74 2.88
C SER A 82 -28.58 16.60 4.01
N LYS A 83 -27.91 16.70 5.16
CA LYS A 83 -28.33 17.56 6.28
C LYS A 83 -28.26 19.04 5.90
N ILE A 84 -27.15 19.48 5.31
CA ILE A 84 -26.96 20.87 4.88
C ILE A 84 -28.01 21.26 3.83
N GLU A 85 -28.30 20.38 2.87
CA GLU A 85 -29.32 20.63 1.84
C GLU A 85 -30.73 20.73 2.44
N ALA A 86 -31.06 19.86 3.41
CA ALA A 86 -32.34 19.90 4.11
C ALA A 86 -32.50 21.18 4.97
N GLU A 87 -31.42 21.65 5.59
CA GLU A 87 -31.40 22.92 6.32
C GLU A 87 -31.53 24.12 5.38
N ALA A 88 -30.82 24.12 4.24
CA ALA A 88 -30.91 25.19 3.24
C ALA A 88 -32.33 25.32 2.66
N LYS A 89 -32.99 24.19 2.36
CA LYS A 89 -34.38 24.16 1.89
C LYS A 89 -35.37 24.73 2.92
N GLN A 90 -35.18 24.41 4.21
CA GLN A 90 -36.01 24.95 5.29
C GLN A 90 -35.82 26.47 5.48
N VAL A 91 -34.59 26.97 5.34
CA VAL A 91 -34.30 28.41 5.42
C VAL A 91 -34.93 29.15 4.23
N GLU A 92 -34.85 28.59 3.01
CA GLU A 92 -35.46 29.19 1.82
C GLU A 92 -37.00 29.24 1.88
N GLU A 93 -37.65 28.19 2.41
CA GLU A 93 -39.10 28.20 2.64
C GLU A 93 -39.52 29.20 3.72
N SER A 94 -38.73 29.37 4.79
CA SER A 94 -39.01 30.37 5.83
C SER A 94 -38.90 31.81 5.31
N ASN A 95 -37.92 32.11 4.45
CA ASN A 95 -37.75 33.44 3.84
C ASN A 95 -38.87 33.77 2.84
N LYS A 96 -39.40 32.79 2.08
CA LYS A 96 -40.55 32.99 1.18
C LYS A 96 -41.83 33.42 1.91
N THR A 97 -42.02 33.04 3.18
CA THR A 97 -43.20 33.47 3.95
C THR A 97 -43.10 34.89 4.52
N THR A 98 -41.92 35.52 4.49
CA THR A 98 -41.70 36.91 4.94
C THR A 98 -41.65 37.94 3.81
N ASP A 99 -41.53 37.50 2.55
CA ASP A 99 -41.34 38.39 1.39
C ASP A 99 -42.65 38.88 0.72
N ASP A 100 -43.82 38.53 1.26
CA ASP A 100 -45.11 39.13 0.84
C ASP A 100 -45.35 40.55 1.41
N ASN A 101 -44.39 41.13 2.15
CA ASN A 101 -44.47 42.52 2.61
C ASN A 101 -43.14 43.29 2.50
N SER A 102 -42.52 43.34 1.32
CA SER A 102 -41.81 44.53 0.83
C SER A 102 -41.29 44.35 -0.59
N THR A 103 -42.08 44.83 -1.55
CA THR A 103 -41.53 45.32 -2.82
C THR A 103 -40.60 46.49 -2.50
N SER A 104 -39.29 46.30 -2.68
CA SER A 104 -38.47 47.13 -3.59
C SER A 104 -36.98 46.85 -3.42
N LYS A 105 -36.31 46.78 -4.58
CA LYS A 105 -34.86 46.89 -4.83
C LYS A 105 -34.06 45.58 -4.94
N LEU A 106 -34.19 44.95 -6.11
CA LEU A 106 -33.16 44.11 -6.72
C LEU A 106 -31.98 44.98 -7.21
N PRO A 107 -30.73 44.70 -6.83
CA PRO A 107 -29.56 45.15 -7.58
C PRO A 107 -29.28 44.17 -8.73
N THR A 108 -29.26 44.72 -9.95
CA THR A 108 -28.70 44.09 -11.15
C THR A 108 -27.24 43.72 -10.91
N LEU A 109 -26.90 42.44 -11.02
CA LEU A 109 -25.50 41.98 -11.13
C LEU A 109 -25.17 41.89 -12.62
N GLU A 110 -24.43 42.90 -13.09
CA GLU A 110 -23.84 42.95 -14.42
C GLU A 110 -22.84 41.80 -14.62
N GLU A 111 -22.98 41.13 -15.76
CA GLU A 111 -22.01 40.18 -16.31
C GLU A 111 -20.81 40.99 -16.82
N GLY A 112 -19.73 41.02 -16.04
CA GLY A 112 -18.50 41.77 -16.32
C GLY A 112 -17.31 40.84 -16.62
N ASP A 113 -17.03 40.70 -17.91
CA ASP A 113 -15.77 40.42 -18.62
C ASP A 113 -14.73 39.40 -18.08
N GLU A 114 -14.42 38.43 -18.94
CA GLU A 114 -13.20 37.62 -18.92
C GLU A 114 -11.92 38.50 -18.91
N PRO A 115 -10.95 38.24 -18.02
CA PRO A 115 -9.57 38.59 -18.31
C PRO A 115 -8.79 37.38 -18.84
N LYS A 116 -8.64 37.31 -20.17
CA LYS A 116 -7.49 36.64 -20.78
C LYS A 116 -6.25 37.52 -20.57
N SER A 117 -5.38 37.14 -19.63
CA SER A 117 -3.95 37.47 -19.75
C SER A 117 -3.09 36.31 -19.26
N SER A 118 -2.17 35.93 -20.13
CA SER A 118 -1.27 34.79 -20.15
C SER A 118 -0.19 34.82 -19.02
N PRO A 119 0.61 33.75 -18.86
CA PRO A 119 1.17 33.33 -17.57
C PRO A 119 2.47 34.05 -17.20
N SER A 120 2.49 34.64 -16.00
CA SER A 120 3.71 35.15 -15.38
C SER A 120 4.27 34.13 -14.38
N ALA A 121 5.38 33.52 -14.80
CA ALA A 121 6.48 32.95 -14.03
C ALA A 121 6.20 32.51 -12.57
N GLY A 122 6.24 31.18 -12.38
CA GLY A 122 6.12 30.52 -11.10
C GLY A 122 7.21 30.90 -10.09
N GLN A 123 6.77 31.38 -8.92
CA GLN A 123 7.57 31.43 -7.70
C GLN A 123 7.51 30.06 -7.00
N TYR A 124 8.26 29.07 -7.47
CA TYR A 124 8.48 27.86 -6.69
C TYR A 124 9.39 28.19 -5.50
N ARG A 125 8.84 28.01 -4.30
CA ARG A 125 9.58 28.09 -3.04
C ARG A 125 10.75 27.11 -3.11
N ARG A 126 11.97 27.64 -3.04
CA ARG A 126 13.21 26.87 -2.79
C ARG A 126 13.05 26.04 -1.51
N MET A 127 12.65 24.78 -1.63
CA MET A 127 12.97 23.78 -0.62
C MET A 127 14.46 23.48 -0.72
N LYS A 128 15.12 23.55 0.43
CA LYS A 128 16.57 23.49 0.62
C LYS A 128 17.13 22.18 0.05
N PHE A 129 17.98 22.33 -0.96
CA PHE A 129 18.84 21.26 -1.47
C PHE A 129 19.85 20.91 -0.38
N ILE A 130 19.73 19.68 0.15
CA ILE A 130 20.71 19.09 1.06
C ILE A 130 21.90 18.65 0.18
N PRO A 131 23.14 19.12 0.41
CA PRO A 131 24.27 18.72 -0.40
C PRO A 131 24.80 17.39 0.13
N PHE A 132 24.50 16.29 -0.55
CA PHE A 132 25.33 15.09 -0.48
C PHE A 132 26.07 14.96 -1.81
N CYS A 133 27.26 15.55 -1.80
CA CYS A 133 28.29 15.28 -2.78
C CYS A 133 28.86 13.89 -2.51
N VAL A 134 29.55 13.37 -3.53
CA VAL A 134 30.55 12.29 -3.54
C VAL A 134 30.06 10.88 -3.94
N PHE A 135 30.77 10.34 -4.94
CA PHE A 135 30.77 9.00 -5.55
C PHE A 135 29.80 8.82 -6.74
N CYS A 136 30.17 9.07 -8.00
CA CYS A 136 31.41 8.76 -8.73
C CYS A 136 31.70 7.25 -8.76
N PHE A 137 31.12 6.54 -9.74
CA PHE A 137 31.67 5.35 -10.42
C PHE A 137 30.76 5.10 -11.67
N VAL A 138 31.21 5.35 -12.91
CA VAL A 138 31.95 4.39 -13.77
C VAL A 138 31.06 3.16 -14.01
N VAL A 139 30.60 2.73 -15.20
CA VAL A 139 30.96 2.91 -16.63
C VAL A 139 29.83 2.19 -17.45
N PRO A 140 29.78 2.32 -18.80
CA PRO A 140 28.61 2.09 -19.64
C PRO A 140 28.60 0.70 -20.32
N PHE A 141 27.71 0.53 -21.32
CA PHE A 141 27.82 -0.38 -22.47
C PHE A 141 27.05 -1.72 -22.37
N LEU A 142 25.89 -1.79 -23.04
CA LEU A 142 25.21 -3.04 -23.42
C LEU A 142 24.94 -2.98 -24.93
N PRO A 143 25.45 -3.93 -25.74
CA PRO A 143 25.10 -4.05 -27.16
C PRO A 143 23.95 -5.05 -27.37
N LEU A 144 23.08 -4.73 -28.34
CA LEU A 144 22.41 -5.71 -29.21
C LEU A 144 22.81 -5.39 -30.66
#